data_AF-A0A1G7MU27-F1
#
_entry.id   AF-A0A1G7MU27-F1
#
_cell.length_a   1.000
_cell.length_b   1.000
_cell.length_c   1.000
_cell.angle_alpha   90.00
_cell.angle_beta   90.00
_cell.angle_gamma   90.00
#
_symmetry.space_group_name_H-M   'P 1'
#
loop_
_entity.id
_entity.type
_entity.pdbx_description
1 polymer ?
#
loop_
_entity_poly.entity_id
_entity_poly.type
_entity_poly.pdbx_seq_one_letter_code
_entity_poly.pdbx_strand_id
1 'polypeptide(L)'
;MDVNESKKPEYAGLRKVEISDKALGITFPMWVMYPTGTAEQTVQLGPYSIELAKDAEVLEGTFPLVLISHGTGSTPFAYRMLAQH
;
A
#
# COMPACT_ATOMS: atom_id res chain seq x y z
N MET A 1 -36.19 0.52 5.42
CA MET A 1 -35.63 1.82 5.83
C MET A 1 -34.25 1.88 5.24
N ASP A 2 -34.14 2.51 4.08
CA ASP A 2 -32.92 2.65 3.31
C ASP A 2 -31.92 3.54 4.04
N VAL A 3 -30.83 2.95 4.52
CA VAL A 3 -29.62 3.69 4.81
C VAL A 3 -28.73 3.52 3.58
N ASN A 4 -28.86 4.47 2.66
CA ASN A 4 -27.98 4.60 1.52
C ASN A 4 -26.60 5.05 2.05
N GLU A 5 -25.81 4.10 2.53
CA GLU A 5 -24.46 4.33 3.01
C GLU A 5 -23.63 4.78 1.82
N SER A 6 -23.34 6.08 1.76
CA SER A 6 -22.56 6.67 0.70
C SER A 6 -21.14 6.12 0.84
N LYS A 7 -20.84 5.03 0.12
CA LYS A 7 -19.50 4.41 0.15
C LYS A 7 -18.51 5.47 -0.31
N LYS A 8 -17.71 6.00 0.63
CA LYS A 8 -16.62 6.92 0.27
C LYS A 8 -15.72 6.17 -0.72
N PRO A 9 -15.24 6.83 -1.77
CA PRO A 9 -14.28 6.20 -2.66
C PRO A 9 -13.07 5.76 -1.84
N GLU A 10 -12.80 4.45 -1.86
CA GLU A 10 -11.62 3.85 -1.26
C GLU A 10 -10.49 3.93 -2.28
N TYR A 11 -9.47 4.71 -1.96
CA TYR A 11 -8.27 4.90 -2.76
C TYR A 11 -7.11 4.10 -2.17
N ALA A 12 -6.07 3.83 -2.97
CA ALA A 12 -4.86 3.15 -2.51
C ALA A 12 -3.83 4.16 -2.00
N GLY A 13 -3.55 4.09 -0.70
CA GLY A 13 -2.44 4.76 -0.05
C GLY A 13 -1.14 3.98 -0.17
N LEU A 14 0.01 4.65 0.00
CA LEU A 14 1.32 4.02 0.01
C LEU A 14 2.20 4.58 1.13
N ARG A 15 2.88 3.71 1.87
CA ARG A 15 3.90 4.10 2.86
C ARG A 15 5.08 3.15 2.85
N LYS A 16 6.29 3.70 3.03
CA LYS A 16 7.48 2.91 3.34
C LYS A 16 7.57 2.71 4.84
N VAL A 17 7.77 1.47 5.28
CA VAL A 17 8.04 1.12 6.67
C VAL A 17 9.38 0.41 6.77
N GLU A 18 10.08 0.58 7.87
CA GLU A 18 11.29 -0.17 8.19
C GLU A 18 10.92 -1.29 9.16
N ILE A 19 11.22 -2.54 8.79
CA ILE A 19 10.94 -3.71 9.62
C ILE A 19 12.24 -4.13 10.29
N SER A 20 12.16 -4.42 11.59
CA SER A 20 13.27 -4.96 12.36
C SER A 20 12.93 -6.37 12.81
N ASP A 21 13.76 -7.33 12.40
CA ASP A 21 13.74 -8.70 12.90
C ASP A 21 14.87 -8.87 13.91
N LYS A 22 14.51 -8.91 15.20
CA LYS A 22 15.48 -9.07 16.29
C LYS A 22 16.09 -10.46 16.36
N ALA A 23 15.39 -11.50 15.89
CA ALA A 23 15.88 -12.87 15.93
C ALA A 23 17.00 -13.08 14.90
N LEU A 24 16.84 -12.47 13.72
CA LEU A 24 17.85 -12.49 12.66
C LEU A 24 18.86 -11.35 12.75
N GLY A 25 18.59 -10.32 13.57
CA GLY A 25 19.45 -9.15 13.72
C GLY A 25 19.51 -8.28 12.46
N ILE A 26 18.43 -8.26 11.67
CA ILE A 26 18.35 -7.53 10.39
C ILE A 26 17.28 -6.46 10.42
N THR A 27 17.45 -5.45 9.56
CA THR A 27 16.39 -4.51 9.19
C THR A 27 16.23 -4.49 7.69
N PHE A 28 15.00 -4.31 7.22
CA PHE A 28 14.72 -4.17 5.80
C PHE A 28 13.50 -3.28 5.56
N PRO A 29 13.48 -2.56 4.42
CA PRO A 29 12.34 -1.75 4.06
C PRO A 29 11.21 -2.62 3.49
N MET A 30 9.98 -2.24 3.79
CA MET A 30 8.77 -2.77 3.18
C MET A 30 7.89 -1.62 2.70
N TRP A 31 7.17 -1.85 1.60
CA TRP A 31 6.14 -0.94 1.13
C TRP A 31 4.78 -1.52 1.49
N VAL A 32 3.93 -0.68 2.10
CA VAL A 32 2.57 -1.03 2.49
C VAL A 32 1.61 -0.21 1.64
N MET A 33 0.76 -0.91 0.89
CA MET A 33 -0.42 -0.33 0.25
C MET A 33 -1.63 -0.59 1.16
N TYR A 34 -2.47 0.42 1.32
CA TYR A 34 -3.59 0.40 2.28
C TYR A 34 -4.74 1.28 1.81
N PRO A 35 -5.99 1.01 2.24
CA PRO A 35 -7.12 1.86 1.90
C PRO A 35 -7.00 3.23 2.57
N THR A 36 -7.33 4.28 1.83
CA THR A 36 -7.40 5.66 2.31
C THR A 36 -8.57 6.39 1.67
N GLY A 37 -9.08 7.43 2.34
CA GLY A 37 -10.06 8.36 1.77
C GLY A 37 -9.43 9.52 0.99
N THR A 38 -8.09 9.60 0.94
CA THR A 38 -7.37 10.65 0.22
C THR A 38 -7.26 10.29 -1.26
N ALA A 39 -7.64 11.20 -2.15
CA ALA A 39 -7.59 10.97 -3.58
C ALA A 39 -6.17 10.65 -4.08
N GLU A 40 -6.07 9.70 -5.00
CA GLU A 40 -4.82 9.31 -5.63
C GLU A 40 -4.24 10.44 -6.50
N GLN A 41 -2.92 10.44 -6.61
CA GLN A 41 -2.18 11.29 -7.52
C GLN A 41 -1.12 10.44 -8.22
N THR A 42 -0.66 10.89 -9.38
CA THR A 42 0.44 10.25 -10.07
C THR A 42 1.72 10.38 -9.25
N VAL A 43 2.23 9.25 -8.75
CA VAL A 43 3.48 9.14 -8.00
C VAL A 43 4.51 8.39 -8.83
N GLN A 44 5.71 8.97 -8.93
CA GLN A 44 6.85 8.31 -9.56
C GLN A 44 7.64 7.49 -8.52
N LEU A 45 7.67 6.17 -8.71
CA LEU A 45 8.41 5.21 -7.89
C LEU A 45 9.49 4.53 -8.73
N GLY A 46 10.69 5.11 -8.77
CA GLY A 46 11.75 4.65 -9.66
C GLY A 46 11.29 4.73 -11.12
N PRO A 47 11.30 3.65 -11.91
CA PRO A 47 10.84 3.64 -13.30
C PRO A 47 9.31 3.58 -13.45
N TYR A 48 8.54 3.48 -12.34
CA TYR A 48 7.09 3.27 -12.38
C TYR A 48 6.31 4.55 -12.08
N SER A 49 5.34 4.89 -12.94
CA SER A 49 4.33 5.93 -12.68
C SER A 49 3.02 5.25 -12.26
N ILE A 50 2.49 5.60 -11.09
CA ILE A 50 1.35 4.89 -10.46
C ILE A 50 0.43 5.89 -9.76
N GLU A 51 -0.88 5.71 -9.85
CA GLU A 51 -1.87 6.49 -9.11
C GLU A 51 -1.99 5.95 -7.68
N LEU A 52 -1.52 6.73 -6.70
CA LEU A 52 -1.54 6.37 -5.27
C LEU A 52 -1.59 7.65 -4.40
N ALA A 53 -2.11 7.54 -3.20
CA ALA A 53 -2.04 8.59 -2.18
C ALA A 53 -0.86 8.34 -1.23
N LYS A 54 0.28 8.99 -1.52
CA LYS A 54 1.51 8.79 -0.74
C LYS A 54 1.40 9.37 0.67
N ASP A 55 1.80 8.59 1.67
CA ASP A 55 1.86 8.97 3.09
C ASP A 55 0.52 9.43 3.70
N ALA A 56 -0.61 9.12 3.06
CA ALA A 56 -1.95 9.49 3.48
C ALA A 56 -2.38 8.84 4.81
N GLU A 57 -3.48 9.33 5.38
CA GLU A 57 -4.13 8.69 6.52
C GLU A 57 -4.74 7.35 6.12
N VAL A 58 -4.53 6.34 6.95
CA VAL A 58 -5.11 5.00 6.76
C VAL A 58 -6.61 5.07 7.10
N LEU A 59 -7.45 4.45 6.28
CA LEU A 59 -8.87 4.33 6.60
C LEU A 59 -9.07 3.43 7.83
N GLU A 60 -9.92 3.83 8.77
CA GLU A 60 -10.26 3.00 9.92
C GLU A 60 -11.04 1.74 9.48
N GLY A 61 -10.74 0.59 10.09
CA GLY A 61 -11.43 -0.66 9.79
C GLY A 61 -10.55 -1.89 9.96
N THR A 62 -11.11 -3.06 9.64
CA THR A 62 -10.37 -4.32 9.55
C THR A 62 -10.32 -4.75 8.09
N PHE A 63 -9.11 -4.94 7.56
CA PHE A 63 -8.87 -5.30 6.17
C PHE A 63 -8.07 -6.60 6.10
N PRO A 64 -8.28 -7.45 5.08
CA PRO A 64 -7.44 -8.60 4.84
C PRO A 64 -5.98 -8.15 4.58
N LEU A 65 -5.02 -8.90 5.12
CA LEU A 65 -3.60 -8.64 4.93
C LEU A 65 -3.00 -9.64 3.94
N VAL A 66 -2.34 -9.11 2.91
CA VAL A 66 -1.58 -9.90 1.93
C VAL A 66 -0.11 -9.51 2.03
N LEU A 67 0.78 -10.50 2.13
CA LEU A 67 2.22 -10.29 2.09
C LEU A 67 2.77 -10.77 0.75
N ILE A 68 3.46 -9.88 0.03
CA ILE A 68 4.09 -10.19 -1.25
C ILE A 68 5.61 -10.12 -1.10
N SER A 69 6.27 -11.26 -1.32
CA SER A 69 7.73 -11.32 -1.44
C SER A 69 8.10 -11.30 -2.92
N HIS A 70 8.95 -10.37 -3.32
CA HIS A 70 9.49 -10.36 -4.67
C HIS A 70 10.67 -11.35 -4.80
N GLY A 71 10.94 -11.80 -6.02
CA GLY A 71 12.12 -12.60 -6.31
C GLY A 71 13.42 -11.79 -6.30
N THR A 72 14.55 -12.49 -6.30
CA THR A 72 15.89 -11.89 -6.42
C THR A 72 16.00 -11.08 -7.72
N GLY A 73 16.54 -9.85 -7.63
CA GLY A 73 16.71 -8.95 -8.78
C GLY A 73 15.42 -8.24 -9.23
N SER A 74 14.27 -8.53 -8.60
CA SER A 74 13.02 -7.80 -8.82
C SER A 74 12.93 -6.56 -7.93
N THR A 75 11.82 -5.83 -8.02
CA THR A 75 11.52 -4.66 -7.18
C THR A 75 10.20 -4.86 -6.42
N PRO A 76 10.01 -4.19 -5.27
CA PRO A 76 8.73 -4.23 -4.55
C PRO A 76 7.52 -3.79 -5.40
N PHE A 77 7.74 -2.95 -6.42
CA PHE A 77 6.68 -2.41 -7.27
C PHE A 77 6.43 -3.24 -8.53
N ALA A 78 7.15 -4.34 -8.74
CA ALA A 78 6.87 -5.27 -9.84
C ALA A 78 5.45 -5.86 -9.76
N TYR A 79 4.94 -6.07 -8.54
CA TYR A 79 3.62 -6.68 -8.29
C TYR A 79 2.52 -5.67 -7.93
N ARG A 80 2.79 -4.37 -8.05
CA ARG A 80 1.88 -3.29 -7.61
C ARG A 80 0.44 -3.39 -8.14
N MET A 81 0.26 -3.88 -9.37
CA MET A 81 -1.08 -3.99 -9.98
C MET A 81 -1.95 -5.02 -9.24
N LEU A 82 -1.34 -6.07 -8.69
CA LEU A 82 -2.02 -7.06 -7.85
C LEU A 82 -2.34 -6.50 -6.46
N ALA A 83 -1.58 -5.50 -5.99
CA ALA A 83 -1.76 -4.92 -4.67
C ALA A 83 -2.75 -3.74 -4.66
N GLN A 84 -3.09 -3.17 -5.81
CA GLN A 84 -3.99 -2.02 -5.93
C GLN A 84 -5.48 -2.39 -6.02
N HIS A 85 -5.81 -3.63 -6.41
CA HIS A 85 -7.19 -4.11 -6.64
C HIS A 85 -7.53 -5.25 -5.69
#